data_AF-A0A8B7E6B3-F1
#
_entry.id   AF-A0A8B7E6B3-F1
#
_cell.length_a   1.000
_cell.length_b   1.000
_cell.length_c   1.000
_cell.angle_alpha   90.00
_cell.angle_beta   90.00
_cell.angle_gamma   90.00
#
_symmetry.space_group_name_H-M   'P 1'
#
loop_
_entity.id
_entity.type
_entity.pdbx_description
1 polymer ?
#
loop_
_entity_poly.entity_id
_entity_poly.type
_entity_poly.pdbx_seq_one_letter_code
_entity_poly.pdbx_strand_id
1 'polypeptide(L)'
;MPIKKDSKSENQQWKKWDLKAQKTGLHHTVYLANGDKYTGEWKNNLRHGKGTQYWQKTGAFYDGDWENDMRHGHGTFSLPFQNNELQKVYEGGWSNDKKHVYIFLLF
;
A
#
# COMPACT_ATOMS: atom_id res chain seq x y z
N MET A 1 -7.85 -31.37 41.16
CA MET A 1 -7.74 -29.97 41.64
C MET A 1 -8.25 -29.06 40.52
N PRO A 2 -9.26 -28.18 40.71
CA PRO A 2 -9.60 -27.21 39.68
C PRO A 2 -8.63 -26.02 39.79
N ILE A 3 -7.87 -25.77 38.73
CA ILE A 3 -7.02 -24.58 38.64
C ILE A 3 -7.96 -23.39 38.39
N LYS A 4 -8.15 -22.55 39.40
CA LYS A 4 -8.79 -21.24 39.24
C LYS A 4 -7.91 -20.40 38.32
N LYS A 5 -8.45 -19.98 37.18
CA LYS A 5 -7.77 -19.02 36.30
C LYS A 5 -8.03 -17.64 36.88
N ASP A 6 -7.17 -17.24 37.82
CA ASP A 6 -7.27 -15.92 38.45
C ASP A 6 -7.04 -14.82 37.40
N SER A 7 -8.10 -14.08 37.15
CA SER A 7 -8.13 -12.83 36.40
C SER A 7 -7.26 -11.76 37.07
N LYS A 8 -6.66 -10.88 36.26
CA LYS A 8 -5.84 -9.69 36.61
C LYS A 8 -4.31 -9.87 36.59
N SER A 9 -3.78 -10.22 35.43
CA SER A 9 -2.69 -9.49 34.75
C SER A 9 -2.41 -10.19 33.43
N GLU A 10 -3.43 -10.25 32.57
CA GLU A 10 -3.27 -10.85 31.25
C GLU A 10 -2.21 -10.04 30.50
N ASN A 11 -1.03 -10.63 30.44
CA ASN A 11 0.22 -10.03 30.05
C ASN A 11 0.06 -9.52 28.61
N GLN A 12 -0.29 -8.23 28.47
CA GLN A 12 -0.50 -7.56 27.18
C GLN A 12 0.76 -7.54 26.31
N GLN A 13 1.84 -8.18 26.77
CA GLN A 13 3.05 -8.43 26.03
C GLN A 13 2.78 -9.00 24.63
N TRP A 14 1.79 -9.89 24.47
CA TRP A 14 1.43 -10.38 23.14
C TRP A 14 0.87 -9.27 22.23
N LYS A 15 0.09 -8.32 22.76
CA LYS A 15 -0.40 -7.15 22.01
C LYS A 15 0.74 -6.20 21.62
N LYS A 16 1.73 -6.04 22.51
CA LYS A 16 2.94 -5.24 22.23
C LYS A 16 3.78 -5.89 21.14
N TRP A 17 3.93 -7.22 21.17
CA TRP A 17 4.65 -7.97 20.14
C TRP A 17 3.91 -7.94 18.80
N ASP A 18 2.58 -8.08 18.82
CA ASP A 18 1.75 -7.94 17.63
C ASP A 18 1.93 -6.56 16.99
N LEU A 19 1.79 -5.48 17.77
CA LEU A 19 1.98 -4.12 17.26
C LEU A 19 3.38 -3.89 16.68
N LYS A 20 4.43 -4.45 17.30
CA LYS A 20 5.80 -4.38 16.79
C LYS A 20 6.02 -5.19 15.51
N ALA A 21 5.22 -6.22 15.28
CA ALA A 21 5.30 -7.04 14.07
C ALA A 21 4.58 -6.40 12.88
N GLN A 22 3.71 -5.40 13.11
CA GLN A 22 3.02 -4.71 12.03
C GLN A 22 3.98 -3.83 11.22
N LYS A 23 3.93 -3.97 9.89
CA LYS A 23 4.63 -3.07 8.96
C LYS A 23 4.07 -1.66 9.12
N THR A 24 4.92 -0.78 9.61
CA THR A 24 4.63 0.64 9.84
C THR A 24 5.83 1.48 9.40
N GLY A 25 5.58 2.61 8.74
CA GLY A 25 6.62 3.50 8.20
C GLY A 25 7.20 3.05 6.86
N LEU A 26 8.27 3.74 6.42
CA LEU A 26 8.95 3.48 5.16
C LEU A 26 9.59 2.08 5.15
N HIS A 27 9.32 1.31 4.11
CA HIS A 27 10.02 0.06 3.85
C HIS A 27 10.76 0.17 2.51
N HIS A 28 11.77 -0.70 2.33
CA HIS A 28 12.43 -0.90 1.05
C HIS A 28 11.45 -1.59 0.08
N THR A 29 11.76 -2.76 -0.47
CA THR A 29 10.86 -3.48 -1.37
C THR A 29 10.27 -4.70 -0.69
N VAL A 30 8.94 -4.81 -0.70
CA VAL A 30 8.19 -5.99 -0.30
C VAL A 30 7.76 -6.74 -1.57
N TYR A 31 8.12 -8.03 -1.62
CA TYR A 31 7.70 -8.95 -2.68
C TYR A 31 6.46 -9.71 -2.22
N LEU A 32 5.37 -9.60 -2.97
CA LEU A 32 4.13 -10.29 -2.68
C LEU A 32 4.17 -11.71 -3.26
N ALA A 33 3.35 -12.61 -2.70
CA ALA A 33 3.29 -14.01 -3.13
C ALA A 33 2.91 -14.19 -4.61
N ASN A 34 2.22 -13.21 -5.19
CA ASN A 34 1.84 -13.18 -6.61
C ASN A 34 2.94 -12.62 -7.53
N GLY A 35 4.12 -12.28 -6.99
CA GLY A 35 5.24 -11.70 -7.72
C GLY A 35 5.21 -10.17 -7.82
N ASP A 36 4.13 -9.52 -7.36
CA ASP A 36 4.04 -8.06 -7.34
C ASP A 36 5.07 -7.46 -6.38
N LYS A 37 5.48 -6.22 -6.65
CA LYS A 37 6.49 -5.53 -5.86
C LYS A 37 5.96 -4.19 -5.40
N TYR A 38 6.07 -3.93 -4.10
CA TYR A 38 5.74 -2.64 -3.52
C TYR A 38 6.94 -2.04 -2.79
N THR A 39 7.24 -0.78 -3.07
CA THR A 39 8.26 -0.01 -2.35
C THR A 39 7.63 1.27 -1.85
N GLY A 40 7.59 1.47 -0.53
CA GLY A 40 6.90 2.64 0.03
C GLY A 40 6.56 2.49 1.50
N GLU A 41 5.70 3.38 1.95
CA GLU A 41 5.27 3.43 3.35
C GLU A 41 4.16 2.41 3.67
N TRP A 42 4.15 1.97 4.92
CA TRP A 42 3.17 1.03 5.45
C TRP A 42 2.53 1.59 6.71
N LYS A 43 1.29 1.19 6.97
CA LYS A 43 0.59 1.47 8.22
C LYS A 43 -0.33 0.31 8.54
N ASN A 44 -0.18 -0.29 9.73
CA ASN A 44 -0.99 -1.42 10.18
C ASN A 44 -1.01 -2.57 9.15
N ASN A 45 0.15 -2.92 8.58
CA ASN A 45 0.29 -3.91 7.50
C ASN A 45 -0.33 -3.59 6.14
N LEU A 46 -0.90 -2.39 5.96
CA LEU A 46 -1.45 -1.91 4.69
C LEU A 46 -0.50 -0.88 4.05
N ARG A 47 -0.47 -0.80 2.72
CA ARG A 47 0.22 0.27 1.98
C ARG A 47 -0.42 1.61 2.34
N HIS A 48 0.42 2.61 2.59
CA HIS A 48 0.01 3.94 3.02
C HIS A 48 1.04 4.98 2.55
N GLY A 49 0.73 6.27 2.63
CA GLY A 49 1.70 7.34 2.31
C GLY A 49 2.20 7.27 0.87
N LYS A 50 3.47 7.57 0.63
CA LYS A 50 4.08 7.51 -0.70
C LYS A 50 4.58 6.10 -1.02
N GLY A 51 4.34 5.64 -2.24
CA GLY A 51 4.88 4.36 -2.68
C GLY A 51 4.70 4.04 -4.16
N THR A 52 5.49 3.08 -4.60
CA THR A 52 5.49 2.53 -5.96
C THR A 52 5.02 1.09 -5.94
N GLN A 53 4.22 0.73 -6.93
CA GLN A 53 3.69 -0.61 -7.12
C GLN A 53 3.95 -1.08 -8.55
N TYR A 54 4.57 -2.25 -8.67
CA TYR A 54 4.70 -2.98 -9.91
C TYR A 54 3.82 -4.23 -9.86
N TRP A 55 2.99 -4.42 -10.88
CA TRP A 55 2.15 -5.61 -11.04
C TRP A 55 2.81 -6.57 -12.03
N GLN A 56 3.31 -7.70 -11.55
CA GLN A 56 4.12 -8.63 -12.34
C GLN A 56 3.33 -9.23 -13.52
N LYS A 57 2.03 -9.48 -13.31
CA LYS A 57 1.16 -10.10 -14.34
C LYS A 57 0.87 -9.17 -15.51
N THR A 58 0.69 -7.88 -15.26
CA THR A 58 0.31 -6.90 -16.29
C THR A 58 1.49 -6.04 -16.75
N GLY A 59 2.58 -6.02 -16.00
CA GLY A 59 3.68 -5.07 -16.16
C GLY A 59 3.31 -3.63 -15.79
N ALA A 60 2.10 -3.40 -15.27
CA ALA A 60 1.64 -2.07 -14.90
C ALA A 60 2.49 -1.52 -13.75
N PHE A 61 2.62 -0.20 -13.72
CA PHE A 61 3.37 0.52 -12.71
C PHE A 61 2.56 1.70 -12.18
N TYR A 62 2.59 1.90 -10.87
CA TYR A 62 2.01 3.05 -10.20
C TYR A 62 3.04 3.70 -9.28
N ASP A 63 3.08 5.02 -9.30
CA ASP A 63 3.87 5.85 -8.39
C ASP A 63 2.96 6.96 -7.85
N GLY A 64 2.69 6.96 -6.54
CA GLY A 64 1.77 7.93 -5.96
C GLY A 64 1.42 7.69 -4.50
N ASP A 65 0.33 8.32 -4.09
CA ASP A 65 -0.21 8.23 -2.74
C ASP A 65 -1.04 6.95 -2.53
N TRP A 66 -0.94 6.40 -1.33
CA TRP A 66 -1.63 5.20 -0.89
C TRP A 66 -2.37 5.46 0.42
N GLU A 67 -3.56 4.88 0.54
CA GLU A 67 -4.32 4.87 1.76
C GLU A 67 -5.05 3.53 1.90
N ASN A 68 -4.78 2.82 3.01
CA ASN A 68 -5.44 1.56 3.36
C ASN A 68 -5.42 0.55 2.21
N ASP A 69 -4.23 0.31 1.64
CA ASP A 69 -4.00 -0.57 0.49
C ASP A 69 -4.61 -0.13 -0.85
N MET A 70 -5.21 1.05 -0.93
CA MET A 70 -5.76 1.61 -2.17
C MET A 70 -4.94 2.81 -2.64
N ARG A 71 -4.90 3.03 -3.96
CA ARG A 71 -4.37 4.27 -4.53
C ARG A 71 -5.27 5.44 -4.11
N HIS A 72 -4.63 6.51 -3.66
CA HIS A 72 -5.29 7.73 -3.18
C HIS A 72 -4.50 8.96 -3.64
N GLY A 73 -4.93 10.16 -3.28
CA GLY A 73 -4.16 11.39 -3.45
C GLY A 73 -3.74 11.66 -4.90
N HIS A 74 -2.48 11.97 -5.13
CA HIS A 74 -1.93 12.17 -6.47
C HIS A 74 -1.05 10.99 -6.88
N GLY A 75 -1.13 10.58 -8.15
CA GLY A 75 -0.25 9.54 -8.65
C GLY A 75 -0.25 9.38 -10.16
N THR A 76 0.81 8.73 -10.62
CA THR A 76 1.09 8.41 -12.01
C THR A 76 0.88 6.91 -12.23
N PHE A 77 0.11 6.55 -13.24
CA PHE A 77 -0.09 5.16 -13.66
C PHE A 77 0.44 4.97 -15.08
N SER A 78 1.33 3.99 -15.21
CA SER A 78 2.04 3.66 -16.42
C SER A 78 1.81 2.20 -16.80
N LEU A 79 1.78 1.93 -18.11
CA LEU A 79 1.68 0.59 -18.67
C LEU A 79 2.96 0.25 -19.44
N PRO A 80 3.30 -1.04 -19.56
CA PRO A 80 4.42 -1.45 -20.38
C PRO A 80 4.15 -1.09 -21.85
N PHE A 81 5.19 -0.58 -22.49
CA PHE A 81 5.22 -0.19 -23.89
C PHE A 81 6.34 -0.95 -24.61
N GLN A 82 6.56 -0.64 -25.89
CA GLN A 82 7.61 -1.27 -26.69
C GLN A 82 8.99 -1.13 -26.02
N ASN A 83 9.88 -2.09 -26.29
CA ASN A 83 11.25 -2.11 -25.79
C ASN A 83 11.42 -2.04 -24.25
N ASN A 84 10.46 -2.58 -23.49
CA ASN A 84 10.45 -2.56 -22.02
C ASN A 84 10.37 -1.15 -21.40
N GLU A 85 9.96 -0.15 -22.16
CA GLU A 85 9.70 1.19 -21.64
C GLU A 85 8.32 1.25 -20.96
N LEU A 86 8.16 2.17 -20.00
CA LEU A 86 6.86 2.44 -19.38
C LEU A 86 6.26 3.69 -20.03
N GLN A 87 5.05 3.57 -20.56
CA GLN A 87 4.28 4.71 -21.05
C GLN A 87 3.34 5.20 -19.96
N LYS A 88 3.41 6.49 -19.63
CA LYS A 88 2.48 7.16 -18.72
C LYS A 88 1.08 7.22 -19.35
N VAL A 89 0.10 6.58 -18.72
CA VAL A 89 -1.29 6.52 -19.20
C VAL A 89 -2.21 7.45 -18.41
N TYR A 90 -1.85 7.77 -17.17
CA TYR A 90 -2.60 8.70 -16.34
C TYR A 90 -1.69 9.38 -15.33
N GLU A 91 -1.97 10.66 -15.08
CA GLU A 91 -1.40 11.45 -14.00
C GLU A 91 -2.53 12.32 -13.45
N GLY A 92 -2.73 12.28 -12.14
CA GLY A 92 -3.78 13.05 -11.51
C GLY A 92 -4.26 12.44 -10.19
N GLY A 93 -5.49 12.80 -9.83
CA GLY A 93 -6.11 12.39 -8.58
C GLY A 93 -6.53 10.92 -8.55
N TRP A 94 -6.39 10.29 -7.39
CA TRP A 94 -6.89 8.95 -7.11
C TRP A 94 -7.72 8.97 -5.83
N SER A 95 -8.79 8.18 -5.80
CA SER A 95 -9.58 7.96 -4.60
C SER A 95 -10.13 6.54 -4.61
N ASN A 96 -9.78 5.74 -3.59
CA ASN A 96 -10.22 4.35 -3.43
C ASN A 96 -10.00 3.53 -4.71
N ASP A 97 -8.77 3.56 -5.25
CA ASP A 97 -8.35 2.89 -6.49
C ASP A 97 -9.00 3.38 -7.79
N LYS A 98 -9.85 4.40 -7.74
CA LYS A 98 -10.46 5.01 -8.91
C LYS A 98 -9.76 6.32 -9.25
N LYS A 99 -9.63 6.59 -10.55
CA LYS A 99 -9.17 7.90 -11.05
C LYS A 99 -10.19 8.97 -10.61
N HIS A 100 -9.71 9.97 -9.89
CA HIS A 100 -10.49 11.14 -9.49
C HIS A 100 -10.06 12.32 -10.37
N VAL A 101 -10.94 12.72 -11.28
CA VAL A 101 -10.65 13.82 -12.21
C VAL A 101 -11.20 15.11 -11.62
N TYR A 102 -10.32 16.04 -11.23
CA TYR A 102 -10.71 17.44 -11.08
C TYR A 102 -10.79 18.05 -12.48
N ILE A 103 -11.96 17.99 -13.11
CA ILE A 103 -12.21 18.77 -14.32
C ILE A 103 -12.49 20.20 -13.85
N PHE A 104 -11.45 21.03 -13.73
CA PHE A 104 -11.67 22.48 -13.80
C PHE A 104 -11.99 22.78 -15.27
N LEU A 105 -13.29 22.84 -15.58
CA LEU A 105 -13.78 23.53 -16.77
C LEU A 105 -13.33 24.98 -16.64
N LEU A 106 -12.27 25.36 -17.36
CA LEU A 106 -12.08 26.75 -17.74
C LEU A 106 -13.04 26.99 -18.91
N PHE A 107 -14.09 27.78 -18.62
CA PHE A 107 -14.96 28.39 -19.62
C PHE A 107 -14.24 29.54 -20.33
#